data_AF-A0A7J9HAD1-F1
#
_entry.id   AF-A0A7J9HAD1-F1
#
_cell.length_a   1.000
_cell.length_b   1.000
_cell.length_c   1.000
_cell.angle_alpha   90.00
_cell.angle_beta   90.00
_cell.angle_gamma   90.00
#
_symmetry.space_group_name_H-M   'P 1'
#
loop_
_entity.id
_entity.type
_entity.pdbx_description
1 polymer ?
#
loop_
_entity_poly.entity_id
_entity_poly.type
_entity_poly.pdbx_seq_one_letter_code
_entity_poly.pdbx_strand_id
1 'polypeptide(L)'
;MALKLAIPRIKLMKNKREAHVQQLKRELAQLLESGQDQTARIRVEHVVREEKTVAAYNLLEIYCELIVARMPIIESQKNCPLDLKEAISSVIFASARCEEIPELKDVSKHFTAKYGKEFTSASLELRPNCGVGRMLVEKLSANAPDGPTKLKILTAIAVEHKINWNPESFGAKESKIYDDMLNGPSTSMEATKILADPPVVQASPSHEQRPPGVQFPNYDNGTPNVQDSKHTGRSEAPASFYEHNSRSSLHPNNFDHSNASTNNSVSSGNYPPNSKPH
;
A
#
# COMPACT_ATOMS: atom_id res chain seq x y z
N MET A 1 -12.39 21.76 -6.54
CA MET A 1 -12.84 20.95 -7.71
C MET A 1 -12.52 19.46 -7.56
N ALA A 2 -11.28 19.06 -7.23
CA ALA A 2 -10.83 17.65 -7.20
C ALA A 2 -11.81 16.62 -6.58
N LEU A 3 -12.40 16.88 -5.40
CA LEU A 3 -13.38 15.96 -4.77
C LEU A 3 -14.60 15.64 -5.66
N LYS A 4 -15.10 16.62 -6.42
CA LYS A 4 -16.25 16.42 -7.33
C LYS A 4 -15.90 15.53 -8.53
N LEU A 5 -14.62 15.39 -8.85
CA LEU A 5 -14.09 14.48 -9.87
C LEU A 5 -13.71 13.11 -9.27
N ALA A 6 -13.22 13.10 -8.02
CA ALA A 6 -12.91 11.87 -7.30
C ALA A 6 -14.12 10.95 -7.11
N ILE A 7 -15.31 11.49 -6.77
CA ILE A 7 -16.53 10.68 -6.55
C ILE A 7 -16.93 9.84 -7.79
N PRO A 8 -17.11 10.40 -9.00
CA PRO A 8 -17.42 9.58 -10.18
C PRO A 8 -16.27 8.64 -10.57
N ARG A 9 -15.01 9.02 -10.32
CA ARG A 9 -13.85 8.12 -10.53
C ARG A 9 -13.86 6.92 -9.59
N ILE A 10 -14.14 7.14 -8.30
CA ILE A 10 -14.32 6.09 -7.28
C ILE A 10 -15.43 5.14 -7.72
N LYS A 11 -16.61 5.67 -8.09
CA LYS A 11 -17.75 4.88 -8.58
C LYS A 11 -17.38 4.02 -9.79
N LEU A 12 -16.68 4.58 -10.78
CA LEU A 12 -16.22 3.83 -11.95
C LEU A 12 -15.21 2.72 -11.61
N MET A 13 -14.20 3.02 -10.76
CA MET A 13 -13.19 2.04 -10.37
C MET A 13 -13.76 0.94 -9.46
N LYS A 14 -14.75 1.28 -8.62
CA LYS A 14 -15.52 0.32 -7.82
C LYS A 14 -16.27 -0.66 -8.71
N ASN A 15 -17.12 -0.16 -9.62
CA ASN A 15 -17.93 -1.02 -10.50
C ASN A 15 -17.06 -1.93 -11.39
N LYS A 16 -15.93 -1.41 -11.90
CA LYS A 16 -14.93 -2.19 -12.65
C LYS A 16 -14.36 -3.33 -11.79
N ARG A 17 -14.00 -3.05 -10.53
CA ARG A 17 -13.40 -4.04 -9.62
C ARG A 17 -14.43 -5.04 -9.07
N GLU A 18 -15.67 -4.63 -8.87
CA GLU A 18 -16.79 -5.55 -8.55
C GLU A 18 -17.00 -6.58 -9.68
N ALA A 19 -17.03 -6.14 -10.94
CA ALA A 19 -17.10 -7.05 -12.08
C ALA A 19 -15.89 -7.99 -12.16
N HIS A 20 -14.69 -7.49 -11.83
CA HIS A 20 -13.46 -8.30 -11.74
C HIS A 20 -13.53 -9.35 -10.63
N VAL A 21 -14.02 -9.02 -9.43
CA VAL A 21 -14.27 -9.97 -8.33
C VAL A 21 -15.21 -11.09 -8.79
N GLN A 22 -16.30 -10.76 -9.48
CA GLN A 22 -17.25 -11.77 -9.99
C GLN A 22 -16.66 -12.64 -11.11
N GLN A 23 -15.67 -12.15 -11.85
CA GLN A 23 -14.89 -12.97 -12.79
C GLN A 23 -13.94 -13.90 -12.03
N LEU A 24 -13.17 -13.39 -11.07
CA LEU A 24 -12.23 -14.20 -10.27
C LEU A 24 -12.93 -15.29 -9.46
N LYS A 25 -14.16 -15.05 -8.93
CA LYS A 25 -14.95 -16.09 -8.25
C LYS A 25 -15.37 -17.23 -9.18
N ARG A 26 -15.74 -16.92 -10.42
CA ARG A 26 -16.07 -17.93 -11.44
C ARG A 26 -14.85 -18.75 -11.86
N GLU A 27 -13.69 -18.12 -12.01
CA GLU A 27 -12.41 -18.83 -12.22
C GLU A 27 -12.06 -19.73 -11.02
N LEU A 28 -12.32 -19.24 -9.80
CA LEU A 28 -12.05 -19.99 -8.58
C LEU A 28 -12.96 -21.22 -8.46
N ALA A 29 -14.22 -21.10 -8.86
CA ALA A 29 -15.14 -22.24 -9.00
C ALA A 29 -14.59 -23.29 -10.00
N GLN A 30 -14.13 -22.88 -11.20
CA GLN A 30 -13.53 -23.78 -12.18
C GLN A 30 -12.25 -24.48 -11.66
N LEU A 31 -11.45 -23.81 -10.85
CA LEU A 31 -10.28 -24.42 -10.20
C LEU A 31 -10.68 -25.47 -9.16
N LEU A 32 -11.76 -25.25 -8.40
CA LEU A 32 -12.30 -26.22 -7.44
C LEU A 32 -12.91 -27.44 -8.14
N GLU A 33 -13.67 -27.23 -9.23
CA GLU A 33 -14.25 -28.29 -10.06
C GLU A 33 -13.16 -29.17 -10.73
N SER A 34 -12.06 -28.57 -11.16
CA SER A 34 -10.91 -29.28 -11.74
C SER A 34 -9.91 -29.82 -10.70
N GLY A 35 -10.20 -29.72 -9.39
CA GLY A 35 -9.36 -30.26 -8.31
C GLY A 35 -8.04 -29.52 -8.09
N GLN A 36 -7.88 -28.30 -8.63
CA GLN A 36 -6.66 -27.50 -8.54
C GLN A 36 -6.55 -26.71 -7.22
N ASP A 37 -6.72 -27.41 -6.09
CA ASP A 37 -6.76 -26.84 -4.73
C ASP A 37 -5.63 -25.83 -4.43
N GLN A 38 -4.40 -26.14 -4.86
CA GLN A 38 -3.23 -25.30 -4.59
C GLN A 38 -3.27 -23.98 -5.38
N THR A 39 -3.74 -24.02 -6.63
CA THR A 39 -3.98 -22.81 -7.43
C THR A 39 -5.13 -22.01 -6.83
N ALA A 40 -6.20 -22.67 -6.39
CA ALA A 40 -7.33 -22.04 -5.71
C ALA A 40 -6.90 -21.34 -4.40
N ARG A 41 -6.01 -21.95 -3.59
CA ARG A 41 -5.46 -21.38 -2.35
C ARG A 41 -4.70 -20.06 -2.58
N ILE A 42 -4.04 -19.90 -3.72
CA ILE A 42 -3.36 -18.64 -4.09
C ILE A 42 -4.37 -17.64 -4.66
N ARG A 43 -5.29 -18.08 -5.53
CA ARG A 43 -6.27 -17.20 -6.19
C ARG A 43 -7.31 -16.61 -5.23
N VAL A 44 -7.70 -17.31 -4.17
CA VAL A 44 -8.62 -16.76 -3.16
C VAL A 44 -8.05 -15.55 -2.42
N GLU A 45 -6.73 -15.48 -2.20
CA GLU A 45 -6.11 -14.29 -1.62
C GLU A 45 -6.24 -13.05 -2.53
N HIS A 46 -6.21 -13.26 -3.84
CA HIS A 46 -6.43 -12.19 -4.82
C HIS A 46 -7.89 -11.72 -4.78
N VAL A 47 -8.87 -12.63 -4.74
CA VAL A 47 -10.30 -12.30 -4.57
C VAL A 47 -10.50 -11.44 -3.31
N VAL A 48 -9.96 -11.86 -2.17
CA VAL A 48 -10.07 -11.12 -0.89
C VAL A 48 -9.45 -9.72 -0.97
N ARG A 49 -8.32 -9.56 -1.67
CA ARG A 49 -7.66 -8.25 -1.85
C ARG A 49 -8.51 -7.31 -2.70
N GLU A 50 -9.11 -7.82 -3.77
CA GLU A 50 -10.00 -7.03 -4.63
C GLU A 50 -11.31 -6.67 -3.91
N GLU A 51 -11.93 -7.59 -3.18
CA GLU A 51 -13.11 -7.35 -2.33
C GLU A 51 -12.84 -6.31 -1.23
N LYS A 52 -11.70 -6.42 -0.53
CA LYS A 52 -11.23 -5.40 0.43
C LYS A 52 -11.14 -4.03 -0.24
N THR A 53 -10.62 -3.94 -1.46
CA THR A 53 -10.44 -2.68 -2.17
C THR A 53 -11.79 -2.08 -2.62
N VAL A 54 -12.76 -2.91 -3.04
CA VAL A 54 -14.16 -2.48 -3.27
C VAL A 54 -14.77 -1.91 -1.99
N ALA A 55 -14.58 -2.57 -0.84
CA ALA A 55 -15.07 -2.07 0.44
C ALA A 55 -14.39 -0.75 0.85
N ALA A 56 -13.10 -0.58 0.59
CA ALA A 56 -12.39 0.68 0.79
C ALA A 56 -12.93 1.82 -0.10
N TYR A 57 -13.26 1.53 -1.37
CA TYR A 57 -13.84 2.51 -2.29
C TYR A 57 -15.25 2.96 -1.84
N ASN A 58 -16.08 2.07 -1.31
CA ASN A 58 -17.36 2.46 -0.70
C ASN A 58 -17.20 3.44 0.47
N LEU A 59 -16.20 3.23 1.34
CA LEU A 59 -15.90 4.17 2.45
C LEU A 59 -15.39 5.52 1.92
N LEU A 60 -14.52 5.51 0.91
CA LEU A 60 -13.98 6.73 0.30
C LEU A 60 -15.03 7.55 -0.43
N GLU A 61 -16.01 6.89 -1.06
CA GLU A 61 -17.17 7.53 -1.68
C GLU A 61 -17.95 8.36 -0.65
N ILE A 62 -18.34 7.72 0.47
CA ILE A 62 -19.05 8.35 1.59
C ILE A 62 -18.24 9.51 2.19
N TYR A 63 -16.94 9.31 2.43
CA TYR A 63 -16.08 10.38 2.95
C TYR A 63 -15.95 11.56 1.98
N CYS A 64 -15.80 11.31 0.68
CA CYS A 64 -15.75 12.40 -0.31
C CYS A 64 -17.07 13.18 -0.37
N GLU A 65 -18.22 12.48 -0.32
CA GLU A 65 -19.54 13.10 -0.31
C GLU A 65 -19.77 13.94 0.95
N LEU A 66 -19.40 13.43 2.13
CA LEU A 66 -19.47 14.18 3.41
C LEU A 66 -18.62 15.46 3.37
N ILE A 67 -17.37 15.37 2.89
CA ILE A 67 -16.47 16.53 2.77
C ILE A 67 -17.03 17.57 1.81
N VAL A 68 -17.59 17.15 0.65
CA VAL A 68 -18.22 18.06 -0.32
C VAL A 68 -19.45 18.74 0.29
N ALA A 69 -20.31 18.02 1.01
CA ALA A 69 -21.49 18.58 1.68
C ALA A 69 -21.14 19.58 2.79
N ARG A 70 -19.94 19.48 3.38
CA ARG A 70 -19.48 20.31 4.52
C ARG A 70 -18.42 21.35 4.13
N MET A 71 -18.20 21.57 2.83
CA MET A 71 -17.17 22.50 2.32
C MET A 71 -17.20 23.91 2.94
N PRO A 72 -18.35 24.59 3.16
CA PRO A 72 -18.36 25.92 3.75
C PRO A 72 -17.78 25.98 5.18
N ILE A 73 -17.92 24.89 5.95
CA ILE A 73 -17.36 24.77 7.30
C ILE A 73 -15.84 24.55 7.23
N ILE A 74 -15.39 23.72 6.28
CA ILE A 74 -13.97 23.46 6.01
C ILE A 74 -13.27 24.76 5.55
N GLU A 75 -13.90 25.53 4.67
CA GLU A 75 -13.35 26.78 4.14
C GLU A 75 -13.24 27.86 5.22
N SER A 76 -14.27 28.05 6.03
CA SER A 76 -14.31 29.09 7.08
C SER A 76 -13.42 28.82 8.30
N GLN A 77 -13.22 27.56 8.69
CA GLN A 77 -12.38 27.23 9.86
C GLN A 77 -10.90 27.12 9.52
N LYS A 78 -10.02 27.59 10.41
CA LYS A 78 -8.55 27.47 10.27
C LYS A 78 -8.06 26.05 10.58
N ASN A 79 -8.65 25.41 11.58
CA ASN A 79 -8.31 24.06 12.01
C ASN A 79 -9.27 23.03 11.40
N CYS A 80 -8.89 21.75 11.40
CA CYS A 80 -9.75 20.67 10.91
C CYS A 80 -10.89 20.41 11.92
N PRO A 81 -12.18 20.50 11.52
CA PRO A 81 -13.31 20.21 12.41
C PRO A 81 -13.28 18.77 12.92
N LEU A 82 -13.61 18.54 14.19
CA LEU A 82 -13.50 17.21 14.81
C LEU A 82 -14.43 16.17 14.17
N ASP A 83 -15.62 16.58 13.75
CA ASP A 83 -16.62 15.79 13.04
C ASP A 83 -16.21 15.43 11.60
N LEU A 84 -15.32 16.21 10.98
CA LEU A 84 -14.83 15.98 9.63
C LEU A 84 -13.43 15.36 9.59
N LYS A 85 -12.72 15.37 10.72
CA LYS A 85 -11.34 14.87 10.83
C LYS A 85 -11.21 13.44 10.35
N GLU A 86 -12.15 12.55 10.67
CA GLU A 86 -12.09 11.16 10.22
C GLU A 86 -12.16 11.04 8.70
N ALA A 87 -13.12 11.71 8.05
CA ALA A 87 -13.25 11.69 6.60
C ALA A 87 -12.03 12.30 5.90
N ILE A 88 -11.56 13.46 6.37
CA ILE A 88 -10.45 14.20 5.78
C ILE A 88 -9.13 13.42 5.92
N SER A 89 -8.79 12.96 7.13
CA SER A 89 -7.60 12.14 7.36
C SER A 89 -7.65 10.82 6.59
N SER A 90 -8.84 10.21 6.46
CA SER A 90 -9.05 8.97 5.69
C SER A 90 -8.81 9.16 4.18
N VAL A 91 -9.31 10.24 3.61
CA VAL A 91 -9.07 10.58 2.19
C VAL A 91 -7.58 10.89 1.93
N ILE A 92 -6.91 11.59 2.86
CA ILE A 92 -5.46 11.81 2.80
C ILE A 92 -4.70 10.48 2.84
N PHE A 93 -5.01 9.60 3.80
CA PHE A 93 -4.39 8.28 3.96
C PHE A 93 -4.51 7.41 2.71
N ALA A 94 -5.68 7.44 2.05
CA ALA A 94 -5.94 6.71 0.81
C ALA A 94 -5.23 7.30 -0.41
N SER A 95 -4.91 8.60 -0.44
CA SER A 95 -4.25 9.24 -1.59
C SER A 95 -2.90 8.64 -1.97
N ALA A 96 -2.18 8.05 -1.01
CA ALA A 96 -0.92 7.33 -1.22
C ALA A 96 -1.10 5.83 -1.54
N ARG A 97 -2.34 5.31 -1.51
CA ARG A 97 -2.64 3.86 -1.64
C ARG A 97 -3.56 3.54 -2.82
N CYS A 98 -4.32 4.52 -3.31
CA CYS A 98 -5.28 4.37 -4.41
C CYS A 98 -4.75 5.05 -5.68
N GLU A 99 -3.78 4.44 -6.36
CA GLU A 99 -3.12 5.05 -7.53
C GLU A 99 -4.06 5.23 -8.73
N GLU A 100 -5.08 4.37 -8.86
CA GLU A 100 -6.12 4.46 -9.90
C GLU A 100 -7.01 5.71 -9.76
N ILE A 101 -6.90 6.47 -8.66
CA ILE A 101 -7.73 7.65 -8.35
C ILE A 101 -6.80 8.86 -8.07
N PRO A 102 -6.12 9.39 -9.11
CA PRO A 102 -5.13 10.46 -8.95
C PRO A 102 -5.70 11.74 -8.32
N GLU A 103 -7.00 11.97 -8.44
CA GLU A 103 -7.71 13.11 -7.85
C GLU A 103 -7.54 13.16 -6.32
N LEU A 104 -7.40 12.00 -5.65
CA LEU A 104 -7.15 11.95 -4.20
C LEU A 104 -5.78 12.53 -3.83
N LYS A 105 -4.76 12.39 -4.70
CA LYS A 105 -3.44 13.03 -4.50
C LYS A 105 -3.57 14.55 -4.54
N ASP A 106 -4.42 15.08 -5.41
CA ASP A 106 -4.69 16.52 -5.44
C ASP A 106 -5.52 16.98 -4.22
N VAL A 107 -6.52 16.22 -3.79
CA VAL A 107 -7.26 16.51 -2.54
C VAL A 107 -6.31 16.56 -1.34
N SER A 108 -5.36 15.63 -1.26
CA SER A 108 -4.30 15.61 -0.24
C SER A 108 -3.40 16.85 -0.28
N LYS A 109 -3.01 17.34 -1.47
CA LYS A 109 -2.29 18.63 -1.63
C LYS A 109 -3.11 19.81 -1.11
N HIS A 110 -4.40 19.88 -1.41
CA HIS A 110 -5.28 20.97 -0.96
C HIS A 110 -5.40 20.97 0.58
N PHE A 111 -5.59 19.81 1.21
CA PHE A 111 -5.61 19.72 2.68
C PHE A 111 -4.25 20.00 3.31
N THR A 112 -3.15 19.66 2.65
CA THR A 112 -1.79 20.03 3.09
C THR A 112 -1.58 21.54 3.09
N ALA A 113 -2.12 22.26 2.09
CA ALA A 113 -2.09 23.72 2.05
C ALA A 113 -3.01 24.35 3.11
N LYS A 114 -4.16 23.72 3.41
CA LYS A 114 -5.17 24.24 4.36
C LYS A 114 -4.82 23.98 5.84
N TYR A 115 -4.32 22.79 6.18
CA TYR A 115 -4.06 22.35 7.56
C TYR A 115 -2.59 22.06 7.89
N GLY A 116 -1.69 22.21 6.90
CA GLY A 116 -0.25 22.06 7.09
C GLY A 116 0.27 20.62 6.90
N LYS A 117 1.59 20.52 6.71
CA LYS A 117 2.28 19.25 6.42
C LYS A 117 2.15 18.22 7.55
N GLU A 118 2.22 18.64 8.82
CA GLU A 118 2.13 17.72 9.96
C GLU A 118 0.76 17.04 10.09
N PHE A 119 -0.33 17.70 9.68
CA PHE A 119 -1.65 17.09 9.66
C PHE A 119 -1.74 15.98 8.59
N THR A 120 -1.20 16.27 7.39
CA THR A 120 -1.16 15.31 6.28
C THR A 120 -0.22 14.14 6.56
N SER A 121 1.01 14.39 7.03
CA SER A 121 1.99 13.34 7.33
C SER A 121 1.51 12.42 8.43
N ALA A 122 0.93 12.97 9.52
CA ALA A 122 0.31 12.18 10.57
C ALA A 122 -0.77 11.21 10.03
N SER A 123 -1.55 11.65 9.05
CA SER A 123 -2.59 10.84 8.40
C SER A 123 -2.00 9.79 7.44
N LEU A 124 -0.97 10.13 6.67
CA LEU A 124 -0.31 9.20 5.74
C LEU A 124 0.44 8.07 6.46
N GLU A 125 1.11 8.41 7.55
CA GLU A 125 1.98 7.56 8.38
C GLU A 125 1.21 6.84 9.51
N LEU A 126 -0.09 7.11 9.70
CA LEU A 126 -0.90 6.59 10.81
C LEU A 126 -0.35 6.90 12.22
N ARG A 127 0.17 8.12 12.42
CA ARG A 127 0.64 8.58 13.74
C ARG A 127 -0.51 8.54 14.77
N PRO A 128 -0.22 8.42 16.08
CA PRO A 128 -1.24 8.49 17.13
C PRO A 128 -2.13 9.73 16.97
N ASN A 129 -3.44 9.55 17.17
CA ASN A 129 -4.45 10.60 17.04
C ASN A 129 -4.56 11.29 15.65
N CYS A 130 -4.02 10.68 14.58
CA CYS A 130 -4.20 11.17 13.21
C CYS A 130 -5.67 11.26 12.76
N GLY A 131 -6.52 10.38 13.30
CA GLY A 131 -7.96 10.34 13.03
C GLY A 131 -8.36 9.52 11.82
N VAL A 132 -7.45 8.80 11.16
CA VAL A 132 -7.80 7.91 10.03
C VAL A 132 -8.76 6.81 10.50
N GLY A 133 -9.84 6.59 9.74
CA GLY A 133 -10.87 5.62 10.10
C GLY A 133 -10.37 4.18 10.05
N ARG A 134 -10.47 3.48 11.19
CA ARG A 134 -9.85 2.14 11.38
C ARG A 134 -10.29 1.11 10.34
N MET A 135 -11.56 1.14 9.93
CA MET A 135 -12.09 0.26 8.89
C MET A 135 -11.38 0.48 7.54
N LEU A 136 -11.12 1.74 7.16
CA LEU A 136 -10.41 2.03 5.91
C LEU A 136 -8.95 1.56 5.96
N VAL A 137 -8.28 1.71 7.10
CA VAL A 137 -6.93 1.17 7.32
C VAL A 137 -6.91 -0.34 7.13
N GLU A 138 -7.87 -1.05 7.74
CA GLU A 138 -7.99 -2.50 7.63
C GLU A 138 -8.24 -2.94 6.17
N LYS A 139 -9.14 -2.26 5.44
CA LYS A 139 -9.44 -2.60 4.04
C LYS A 139 -8.29 -2.26 3.08
N LEU A 140 -7.54 -1.18 3.30
CA LEU A 140 -6.35 -0.84 2.52
C LEU A 140 -5.04 -1.50 3.02
N SER A 141 -5.11 -2.38 4.02
CA SER A 141 -3.95 -3.12 4.51
C SER A 141 -3.60 -4.32 3.63
N ALA A 142 -2.32 -4.54 3.38
CA ALA A 142 -1.79 -5.67 2.61
C ALA A 142 -1.81 -7.02 3.37
N ASN A 143 -2.73 -7.17 4.33
CA ASN A 143 -2.86 -8.37 5.15
C ASN A 143 -3.60 -9.46 4.37
N ALA A 144 -2.89 -10.57 4.10
CA ALA A 144 -3.47 -11.80 3.54
C ALA A 144 -4.49 -12.42 4.51
N PRO A 145 -5.53 -13.11 4.01
CA PRO A 145 -6.43 -13.90 4.85
C PRO A 145 -5.69 -15.10 5.45
N ASP A 146 -6.11 -15.52 6.65
CA ASP A 146 -5.70 -16.75 7.29
C ASP A 146 -6.32 -17.99 6.60
N GLY A 147 -5.71 -19.17 6.80
CA GLY A 147 -6.17 -20.45 6.24
C GLY A 147 -7.66 -20.73 6.47
N PRO A 148 -8.19 -20.61 7.72
CA PRO A 148 -9.62 -20.72 8.00
C PRO A 148 -10.51 -19.76 7.22
N THR A 149 -10.12 -18.49 7.06
CA THR A 149 -10.86 -17.53 6.21
C THR A 149 -10.82 -17.92 4.74
N LYS A 150 -9.67 -18.35 4.20
CA LYS A 150 -9.57 -18.87 2.82
C LYS A 150 -10.50 -20.06 2.60
N LEU A 151 -10.47 -21.02 3.53
CA LEU A 151 -11.31 -22.21 3.52
C LEU A 151 -12.80 -21.85 3.51
N LYS A 152 -13.23 -20.95 4.39
CA LYS A 152 -14.62 -20.47 4.45
C LYS A 152 -15.09 -19.85 3.12
N ILE A 153 -14.24 -19.06 2.47
CA ILE A 153 -14.57 -18.41 1.20
C ILE A 153 -14.65 -19.43 0.06
N LEU A 154 -13.71 -20.38 -0.01
CA LEU A 154 -13.72 -21.45 -1.02
C LEU A 154 -14.95 -22.35 -0.87
N THR A 155 -15.30 -22.73 0.37
CA THR A 155 -16.54 -23.48 0.66
C THR A 155 -17.78 -22.70 0.22
N ALA A 156 -17.84 -21.38 0.47
CA ALA A 156 -18.98 -20.56 0.02
C ALA A 156 -19.11 -20.53 -1.51
N ILE A 157 -18.00 -20.39 -2.24
CA ILE A 157 -17.97 -20.41 -3.71
C ILE A 157 -18.35 -21.80 -4.25
N ALA A 158 -17.86 -22.88 -3.64
CA ALA A 158 -18.25 -24.25 -4.02
C ALA A 158 -19.77 -24.47 -3.87
N VAL A 159 -20.35 -24.02 -2.75
CA VAL A 159 -21.80 -24.10 -2.51
C VAL A 159 -22.60 -23.24 -3.50
N GLU A 160 -22.17 -21.99 -3.75
CA GLU A 160 -22.80 -21.07 -4.71
C GLU A 160 -22.83 -21.67 -6.14
N HIS A 161 -21.74 -22.31 -6.54
CA HIS A 161 -21.59 -22.95 -7.85
C HIS A 161 -22.04 -24.42 -7.89
N LYS A 162 -22.56 -24.99 -6.79
CA LYS A 162 -23.01 -26.40 -6.66
C LYS A 162 -21.92 -27.45 -6.92
N ILE A 163 -20.67 -27.13 -6.61
CA ILE A 163 -19.51 -28.00 -6.77
C ILE A 163 -19.38 -28.88 -5.52
N ASN A 164 -19.29 -30.21 -5.71
CA ASN A 164 -19.00 -31.16 -4.65
C ASN A 164 -17.49 -31.15 -4.30
N TRP A 165 -17.06 -30.14 -3.56
CA TRP A 165 -15.67 -29.96 -3.12
C TRP A 165 -15.51 -30.34 -1.64
N ASN A 166 -14.43 -31.05 -1.28
CA ASN A 166 -14.16 -31.46 0.10
C ASN A 166 -13.22 -30.45 0.81
N PRO A 167 -13.69 -29.71 1.84
CA PRO A 167 -12.85 -28.76 2.59
C PRO A 167 -11.64 -29.38 3.30
N GLU A 168 -11.67 -30.67 3.62
CA GLU A 168 -10.57 -31.34 4.33
C GLU A 168 -9.29 -31.47 3.49
N SER A 169 -9.42 -31.52 2.15
CA SER A 169 -8.26 -31.55 1.24
C SER A 169 -7.43 -30.27 1.31
N PHE A 170 -8.03 -29.17 1.76
CA PHE A 170 -7.41 -27.87 1.93
C PHE A 170 -6.67 -27.78 3.28
N GLY A 171 -7.37 -28.09 4.38
CA GLY A 171 -6.82 -27.99 5.74
C GLY A 171 -5.64 -28.93 5.99
N ALA A 172 -5.72 -30.19 5.53
CA ALA A 172 -4.66 -31.18 5.74
C ALA A 172 -3.33 -30.86 5.02
N LYS A 173 -3.35 -29.97 4.02
CA LYS A 173 -2.15 -29.49 3.32
C LYS A 173 -1.54 -28.26 3.98
N GLU A 174 -2.32 -27.45 4.69
CA GLU A 174 -1.85 -26.26 5.39
C GLU A 174 -0.93 -26.66 6.56
N SER A 175 -1.35 -27.62 7.41
CA SER A 175 -0.49 -28.17 8.48
C SER A 175 0.84 -28.74 7.94
N LYS A 176 0.78 -29.57 6.89
CA LYS A 176 1.98 -30.19 6.31
C LYS A 176 3.01 -29.21 5.79
N ILE A 177 2.58 -28.06 5.25
CA ILE A 177 3.52 -27.01 4.78
C ILE A 177 4.24 -26.35 5.97
N TYR A 178 3.56 -26.16 7.10
CA TYR A 178 4.21 -25.65 8.32
C TYR A 178 5.15 -26.68 8.95
N ASP A 179 4.80 -27.97 8.96
CA ASP A 179 5.67 -29.05 9.45
C ASP A 179 6.94 -29.21 8.59
N ASP A 180 6.81 -29.18 7.25
CA ASP A 180 7.92 -29.36 6.30
C ASP A 180 8.89 -28.16 6.30
N MET A 181 8.40 -26.95 6.57
CA MET A 181 9.26 -25.77 6.78
C MET A 181 9.98 -25.75 8.13
N LEU A 182 9.48 -26.48 9.13
CA LEU A 182 10.11 -26.59 10.45
C LEU A 182 11.13 -27.74 10.49
N ASN A 183 10.88 -28.80 9.73
CA ASN A 183 11.75 -29.96 9.59
C ASN A 183 12.72 -29.79 8.41
N GLY A 184 13.80 -29.05 8.63
CA GLY A 184 14.93 -29.01 7.68
C GLY A 184 15.44 -30.42 7.33
N PRO A 185 16.02 -30.63 6.13
CA PRO A 185 16.32 -31.96 5.60
C PRO A 185 17.30 -32.71 6.50
N SER A 186 16.76 -33.67 7.26
CA SER A 186 17.50 -34.54 8.18
C SER A 186 18.13 -35.70 7.40
N THR A 187 19.04 -35.35 6.48
CA THR A 187 19.86 -36.32 5.74
C THR A 187 20.94 -36.89 6.67
N SER A 188 20.53 -37.71 7.63
CA SER A 188 21.43 -38.54 8.42
C SER A 188 21.99 -39.63 7.51
N MET A 189 23.17 -39.38 6.92
CA MET A 189 23.91 -40.41 6.21
C MET A 189 24.60 -41.32 7.22
N GLU A 190 24.09 -42.54 7.30
CA GLU A 190 24.55 -43.60 8.18
C GLU A 190 25.94 -44.08 7.75
N ALA A 191 26.97 -43.75 8.54
CA ALA A 191 28.37 -44.06 8.23
C ALA A 191 28.78 -45.42 8.83
N THR A 192 28.98 -46.41 7.96
CA THR A 192 29.34 -47.79 8.33
C THR A 192 30.73 -47.90 8.97
N LYS A 193 30.85 -48.68 10.05
CA LYS A 193 32.12 -48.98 10.75
C LYS A 193 33.13 -49.73 9.86
N ILE A 194 34.39 -49.28 9.83
CA ILE A 194 35.61 -50.11 9.60
C ILE A 194 36.71 -49.68 10.62
N LEU A 195 37.74 -50.51 10.83
CA LEU A 195 38.49 -50.75 12.08
C LEU A 195 40.03 -50.57 11.97
N ALA A 196 40.68 -50.21 13.10
CA ALA A 196 42.14 -50.28 13.42
C ALA A 196 43.12 -49.36 12.63
N ASP A 197 44.31 -48.96 13.13
CA ASP A 197 45.11 -49.37 14.31
C ASP A 197 46.01 -48.19 14.85
N PRO A 198 46.62 -48.25 16.07
CA PRO A 198 47.31 -47.11 16.70
C PRO A 198 48.85 -47.18 16.80
N PRO A 199 49.52 -46.03 16.96
CA PRO A 199 50.62 -45.86 17.94
C PRO A 199 50.64 -44.45 18.62
N VAL A 200 51.34 -44.12 19.72
CA VAL A 200 52.03 -44.83 20.84
C VAL A 200 52.18 -43.80 22.00
N VAL A 201 52.41 -44.22 23.26
CA VAL A 201 52.63 -43.31 24.42
C VAL A 201 54.07 -43.35 24.93
N GLN A 202 54.70 -42.18 25.17
CA GLN A 202 55.85 -41.99 26.07
C GLN A 202 55.73 -40.65 26.84
N ALA A 203 56.46 -40.52 27.96
CA ALA A 203 56.07 -39.70 29.12
C ALA A 203 56.87 -38.39 29.36
N SER A 204 56.32 -37.60 30.29
CA SER A 204 56.63 -36.24 30.83
C SER A 204 58.02 -36.06 31.50
N PRO A 205 58.43 -34.90 32.10
CA PRO A 205 57.70 -33.67 32.55
C PRO A 205 58.34 -32.34 32.02
N SER A 206 58.03 -31.08 32.44
CA SER A 206 57.57 -30.50 33.73
C SER A 206 57.08 -29.03 33.62
N HIS A 207 56.47 -28.54 34.71
CA HIS A 207 56.16 -27.15 35.14
C HIS A 207 54.84 -26.43 34.77
N GLU A 208 53.99 -26.33 35.81
CA GLU A 208 53.15 -25.20 36.28
C GLU A 208 53.62 -23.76 35.92
N GLN A 209 52.80 -22.69 35.90
CA GLN A 209 51.42 -22.44 36.36
C GLN A 209 50.78 -21.20 35.65
N ARG A 210 49.45 -21.16 35.65
CA ARG A 210 48.44 -20.11 35.27
C ARG A 210 48.83 -18.59 35.31
N PRO A 211 48.28 -17.76 34.39
CA PRO A 211 48.21 -16.29 34.54
C PRO A 211 46.80 -15.75 34.91
N PRO A 212 46.71 -14.63 35.67
CA PRO A 212 45.54 -13.73 35.72
C PRO A 212 45.79 -12.38 35.01
N GLY A 213 44.75 -11.65 34.61
CA GLY A 213 44.84 -10.32 33.97
C GLY A 213 44.48 -9.14 34.89
N VAL A 214 44.73 -7.90 34.45
CA VAL A 214 44.30 -6.62 35.08
C VAL A 214 44.01 -5.54 34.01
N GLN A 215 43.26 -4.50 34.41
CA GLN A 215 42.55 -3.47 33.62
C GLN A 215 43.32 -2.14 33.38
N PHE A 216 42.67 -1.26 32.61
CA PHE A 216 42.82 0.19 32.37
C PHE A 216 43.60 1.08 33.38
N PRO A 217 44.08 2.24 32.88
CA PRO A 217 44.02 3.51 33.62
C PRO A 217 43.33 4.66 32.85
N ASN A 218 43.08 5.77 33.53
CA ASN A 218 42.34 6.97 33.09
C ASN A 218 43.03 8.27 33.64
N TYR A 219 42.47 9.46 33.37
CA TYR A 219 42.84 10.82 33.87
C TYR A 219 44.02 11.57 33.20
N ASP A 220 44.16 12.92 33.24
CA ASP A 220 43.20 14.07 33.14
C ASP A 220 43.99 15.42 33.01
N ASN A 221 43.35 16.48 32.48
CA ASN A 221 43.66 17.94 32.55
C ASN A 221 44.98 18.57 32.01
N GLY A 222 44.83 19.72 31.32
CA GLY A 222 45.88 20.77 31.23
C GLY A 222 45.93 21.63 29.94
N THR A 223 45.37 22.85 29.95
CA THR A 223 45.54 23.89 28.89
C THR A 223 46.84 24.71 29.08
N PRO A 224 47.41 25.31 28.02
CA PRO A 224 47.16 26.75 27.80
C PRO A 224 47.10 27.25 26.32
N ASN A 225 46.65 28.50 26.21
CA ASN A 225 46.50 29.39 25.05
C ASN A 225 47.83 29.78 24.35
N VAL A 226 47.79 30.18 23.06
CA VAL A 226 48.38 31.44 22.49
C VAL A 226 48.38 31.49 20.94
N GLN A 227 47.78 32.59 20.41
CA GLN A 227 48.03 33.37 19.15
C GLN A 227 48.11 32.64 17.77
N ASP A 228 47.35 32.99 16.73
CA ASP A 228 47.01 34.30 16.08
C ASP A 228 47.99 34.67 14.93
N SER A 229 47.50 34.61 13.69
CA SER A 229 47.94 35.48 12.59
C SER A 229 47.01 35.41 11.37
N LYS A 230 46.51 36.57 10.96
CA LYS A 230 45.81 36.82 9.68
C LYS A 230 46.85 36.96 8.57
N HIS A 231 46.56 36.55 7.32
CA HIS A 231 46.51 37.53 6.23
C HIS A 231 45.77 37.07 4.96
N THR A 232 45.44 38.08 4.15
CA THR A 232 44.59 38.14 2.96
C THR A 232 45.23 37.66 1.64
N GLY A 233 44.37 37.46 0.63
CA GLY A 233 44.69 37.74 -0.79
C GLY A 233 44.76 36.48 -1.65
N ARG A 234 43.84 36.12 -2.55
CA ARG A 234 43.02 36.80 -3.59
C ARG A 234 43.47 36.29 -4.97
N SER A 235 42.48 36.06 -5.84
CA SER A 235 42.52 35.93 -7.30
C SER A 235 42.56 34.55 -7.97
N GLU A 236 41.83 34.54 -9.10
CA GLU A 236 41.94 33.68 -10.29
C GLU A 236 41.41 32.23 -10.27
N ALA A 237 40.19 32.09 -10.82
CA ALA A 237 39.83 30.95 -11.66
C ALA A 237 40.56 31.06 -13.02
N PRO A 238 40.65 29.96 -13.80
CA PRO A 238 39.62 29.75 -14.83
C PRO A 238 39.32 28.27 -15.17
N ALA A 239 38.60 28.09 -16.28
CA ALA A 239 38.47 26.89 -17.10
C ALA A 239 37.41 25.83 -16.71
N SER A 240 36.24 26.00 -17.33
CA SER A 240 35.26 24.97 -17.68
C SER A 240 35.86 23.80 -18.47
N PHE A 241 35.29 22.61 -18.33
CA PHE A 241 35.38 21.54 -19.34
C PHE A 241 33.97 21.22 -19.88
N TYR A 242 33.90 20.89 -21.18
CA TYR A 242 32.70 20.42 -21.88
C TYR A 242 32.33 18.99 -21.37
N GLU A 243 31.15 18.39 -21.58
CA GLU A 243 30.48 18.14 -22.86
C GLU A 243 28.96 17.93 -22.76
N HIS A 244 28.34 17.97 -23.94
CA HIS A 244 26.92 17.72 -24.20
C HIS A 244 26.53 16.23 -24.06
N ASN A 245 25.27 15.95 -23.69
CA ASN A 245 24.38 15.37 -24.72
C ASN A 245 22.87 15.62 -24.49
N SER A 246 22.29 16.38 -25.42
CA SER A 246 20.98 16.21 -26.05
C SER A 246 19.75 15.76 -25.23
N ARG A 247 18.89 16.73 -24.91
CA ARG A 247 17.43 16.53 -24.85
C ARG A 247 16.79 17.12 -26.10
N SER A 248 16.18 16.29 -26.95
CA SER A 248 15.30 16.76 -28.01
C SER A 248 13.91 17.07 -27.45
N SER A 249 13.51 18.33 -27.53
CA SER A 249 12.15 18.81 -27.22
C SER A 249 11.43 19.20 -28.50
N LEU A 250 10.17 18.75 -28.65
CA LEU A 250 9.24 19.25 -29.65
C LEU A 250 7.91 19.58 -28.96
N HIS A 251 7.54 20.85 -28.99
CA HIS A 251 6.21 21.37 -28.64
C HIS A 251 5.43 21.64 -29.97
N PRO A 252 4.15 22.04 -29.97
CA PRO A 252 3.20 21.57 -30.97
C PRO A 252 2.87 22.63 -32.02
N ASN A 253 2.35 22.20 -33.18
CA ASN A 253 1.72 23.11 -34.13
C ASN A 253 0.21 23.17 -33.91
N ASN A 254 -0.30 24.39 -33.76
CA ASN A 254 -1.72 24.70 -33.91
C ASN A 254 -2.18 24.46 -35.36
N PHE A 255 -3.45 24.12 -35.53
CA PHE A 255 -4.19 24.42 -36.75
C PHE A 255 -5.60 24.86 -36.38
N ASP A 256 -5.92 26.12 -36.69
CA ASP A 256 -7.29 26.63 -36.74
C ASP A 256 -7.93 26.30 -38.09
N HIS A 257 -9.21 25.90 -38.10
CA HIS A 257 -10.17 26.44 -39.09
C HIS A 257 -11.64 26.12 -38.78
N SER A 258 -12.39 27.21 -38.57
CA SER A 258 -13.61 27.57 -39.30
C SER A 258 -14.95 26.84 -39.07
N ASN A 259 -15.96 27.68 -38.80
CA ASN A 259 -17.39 27.35 -38.70
C ASN A 259 -18.01 26.87 -40.02
N ALA A 260 -19.09 26.09 -39.93
CA ALA A 260 -20.19 26.10 -40.89
C ALA A 260 -21.55 25.89 -40.18
N SER A 261 -22.48 26.82 -40.36
CA SER A 261 -23.83 26.77 -39.79
C SER A 261 -24.78 25.88 -40.61
N THR A 262 -25.78 25.28 -39.96
CA THR A 262 -27.07 24.96 -40.61
C THR A 262 -28.23 25.23 -39.65
N ASN A 263 -29.36 25.66 -40.21
CA ASN A 263 -30.47 26.31 -39.50
C ASN A 263 -31.74 25.45 -39.42
N ASN A 264 -32.61 25.82 -38.48
CA ASN A 264 -34.10 25.75 -38.52
C ASN A 264 -34.84 24.39 -38.60
N SER A 265 -35.59 24.11 -37.53
CA SER A 265 -37.09 24.16 -37.49
C SER A 265 -37.53 23.68 -36.10
N VAL A 266 -38.03 24.52 -35.20
CA VAL A 266 -39.40 25.08 -35.14
C VAL A 266 -40.49 24.05 -35.47
N SER A 267 -41.12 23.52 -34.43
CA SER A 267 -42.53 23.13 -34.46
C SER A 267 -43.16 23.34 -33.08
N SER A 268 -44.29 24.05 -33.04
CA SER A 268 -45.01 24.41 -31.82
C SER A 268 -45.95 23.27 -31.38
N GLY A 269 -46.07 23.02 -30.07
CA GLY A 269 -46.95 22.00 -29.50
C GLY A 269 -47.63 22.48 -28.21
N ASN A 270 -48.90 22.84 -28.32
CA ASN A 270 -49.72 23.52 -27.32
C ASN A 270 -49.79 22.86 -25.92
N TYR A 271 -49.90 23.71 -24.89
CA TYR A 271 -50.46 23.35 -23.58
C TYR A 271 -51.96 23.05 -23.66
N PRO A 272 -52.47 22.07 -22.88
CA PRO A 272 -53.83 22.08 -22.35
C PRO A 272 -53.84 22.48 -20.86
N PRO A 273 -54.75 23.35 -20.40
CA PRO A 273 -54.86 23.69 -18.98
C PRO A 273 -55.92 22.86 -18.25
N ASN A 274 -55.65 22.63 -16.96
CA ASN A 274 -56.63 22.53 -15.86
C ASN A 274 -57.51 21.26 -15.73
N SER A 275 -57.37 20.57 -14.59
CA SER A 275 -58.46 19.91 -13.86
C SER A 275 -58.11 19.84 -12.37
N LYS A 276 -59.06 20.24 -11.52
CA LYS A 276 -58.93 20.30 -10.05
C LYS A 276 -59.30 18.96 -9.39
N PRO A 277 -58.90 18.72 -8.13
CA PRO A 277 -59.18 17.48 -7.42
C PRO A 277 -60.61 17.41 -6.88
N HIS A 278 -61.10 16.18 -6.76
CA HIS A 278 -62.11 15.75 -5.79
C HIS A 278 -61.84 14.30 -5.39
#